data_AF-A0A3A5A695-F1
#
_entry.id   AF-A0A3A5A695-F1
#
_cell.length_a   1.000
_cell.length_b   1.000
_cell.length_c   1.000
_cell.angle_alpha   90.00
_cell.angle_beta   90.00
_cell.angle_gamma   90.00
#
_symmetry.space_group_name_H-M   'P 1'
#
loop_
_entity.id
_entity.type
_entity.pdbx_description
1 polymer ?
#
loop_
_entity_poly.entity_id
_entity_poly.type
_entity_poly.pdbx_seq_one_letter_code
_entity_poly.pdbx_strand_id
1 'polypeptide(L)'
;MRALIEPMEEVLKTGTRRPAFKIYAFDPALDSMGEIVRGNYSQEPYDLTSFCTNISWTPAKLSFTLADPQGLFHPDTGVDRAYLRDGAIIRLREGDERVPEELCPWTFTGLIRGQVGWQKARKSQNLEAKVTAFSRENSQSLKRRKITSKEYTVGTELGVFLYDICETFLGLSPEEIRIPPVLGLQLRHRVNQIAQMAPWEAVSTILETVGKVPYFDGDGRLACLDKNLQRLPDRVLPDYIRIHDYQIPERSQDSINKVKVVFLDSVLERVNGPYQKLGQAQVTTGFFSMHETLNCWWSEDRKQRASGTSMRVLKSVNSGILPVGSEHYTQIDEFHGRIDVDIDTWVAVLASVMLIEYSVAAIIPDMALVFNIGFGVSVGEGITISVGRLIQAQAMAVLLLIMMSMGSAQYEIWGTPYDYAYLEKTATAIEEGLNYWEENEKEIKNDFLGTYEQADNLAIRELVWEKSNSYPRKLIIDDDLALEIGDIVVLPDGRKFMITGMSKNIRRGEVPILALDGFKVMTA
;
A
#
# COMPACT_ATOMS: atom_id res chain seq x y z
N MET A 1 0.00 16.40 -25.09
CA MET A 1 -0.35 16.74 -26.48
C MET A 1 0.01 15.61 -27.42
N ARG A 2 -0.90 15.33 -28.35
CA ARG A 2 -0.68 14.41 -29.46
C ARG A 2 0.21 15.04 -30.53
N ALA A 3 1.26 14.35 -30.94
CA ALA A 3 2.04 14.75 -32.10
C ALA A 3 1.19 14.49 -33.36
N LEU A 4 0.84 15.55 -34.08
CA LEU A 4 0.21 15.44 -35.39
C LEU A 4 1.26 15.44 -36.49
N ILE A 5 0.93 14.82 -37.62
CA ILE A 5 1.78 14.84 -38.81
C ILE A 5 1.65 16.22 -39.47
N GLU A 6 2.75 16.72 -40.05
CA GLU A 6 2.87 18.06 -40.63
C GLU A 6 1.69 18.49 -41.54
N PRO A 7 1.16 17.65 -42.46
CA PRO A 7 0.02 18.03 -43.29
C PRO A 7 -1.27 18.28 -42.49
N MET A 8 -1.48 17.51 -41.42
CA MET A 8 -2.65 17.70 -40.55
C MET A 8 -2.50 18.97 -39.71
N GLU A 9 -1.29 19.25 -39.23
CA GLU A 9 -1.01 20.47 -38.47
C GLU A 9 -1.18 21.73 -39.33
N GLU A 10 -0.76 21.69 -40.60
CA GLU A 10 -0.94 22.79 -41.55
C GLU A 10 -2.44 23.07 -41.82
N VAL A 11 -3.23 22.02 -42.04
CA VAL A 11 -4.69 22.15 -42.20
C VAL A 11 -5.33 22.79 -40.96
N LEU A 12 -4.94 22.36 -39.76
CA LEU A 12 -5.44 22.94 -38.51
C LEU A 12 -4.99 24.40 -38.32
N LYS A 13 -3.81 24.80 -38.83
CA LYS A 13 -3.34 26.20 -38.78
C LYS A 13 -4.11 27.11 -39.73
N THR A 14 -4.42 26.64 -40.94
CA THR A 14 -5.09 27.47 -41.96
C THR A 14 -6.56 27.77 -41.67
N GLY A 15 -7.22 27.02 -40.79
CA GLY A 15 -8.63 27.21 -40.44
C GLY A 15 -9.62 26.86 -41.57
N THR A 16 -9.15 26.24 -42.65
CA THR A 16 -9.98 25.84 -43.81
C THR A 16 -10.26 24.35 -43.85
N ARG A 17 -10.64 23.79 -42.69
CA ARG A 17 -10.84 22.34 -42.53
C ARG A 17 -12.06 21.85 -43.32
N ARG A 18 -11.89 20.74 -44.06
CA ARG A 18 -12.94 19.90 -44.63
C ARG A 18 -13.02 18.62 -43.79
N PRO A 19 -13.81 18.63 -42.72
CA PRO A 19 -13.81 17.59 -41.71
C PRO A 19 -14.28 16.26 -42.32
N ALA A 20 -13.40 15.27 -42.23
CA ALA A 20 -13.69 13.89 -42.60
C ALA A 20 -13.58 13.01 -41.37
N PHE A 21 -14.47 12.03 -41.26
CA PHE A 21 -14.40 11.01 -40.22
C PHE A 21 -14.74 9.65 -40.82
N LYS A 22 -14.19 8.61 -40.19
CA LYS A 22 -14.57 7.23 -40.45
C LYS A 22 -14.73 6.44 -39.18
N ILE A 23 -15.76 5.59 -39.15
CA ILE A 23 -16.03 4.68 -38.04
C ILE A 23 -15.78 3.26 -38.53
N TYR A 24 -14.84 2.60 -37.88
CA TYR A 24 -14.45 1.23 -38.19
C TYR A 24 -14.90 0.28 -37.10
N ALA A 25 -15.44 -0.86 -37.51
CA ALA A 25 -15.77 -1.96 -36.62
C ALA A 25 -14.92 -3.19 -36.93
N PHE A 26 -14.53 -3.90 -35.87
CA PHE A 26 -13.71 -5.11 -35.95
C PHE A 26 -14.43 -6.24 -35.22
N ASP A 27 -14.42 -7.42 -35.83
CA ASP A 27 -14.94 -8.64 -35.23
C ASP A 27 -14.01 -9.12 -34.10
N PRO A 28 -14.50 -9.23 -32.85
CA PRO A 28 -13.70 -9.67 -31.73
C PRO A 28 -13.37 -11.19 -31.74
N ALA A 29 -13.86 -11.96 -32.72
CA ALA A 29 -13.45 -13.36 -32.91
C ALA A 29 -12.07 -13.49 -33.55
N LEU A 30 -11.72 -12.51 -34.39
CA LEU A 30 -10.56 -12.57 -35.25
C LEU A 30 -9.38 -11.84 -34.64
N ASP A 31 -9.62 -10.61 -34.14
CA ASP A 31 -8.57 -9.78 -33.58
C ASP A 31 -8.96 -9.29 -32.18
N SER A 32 -7.99 -9.33 -31.28
CA SER A 32 -8.09 -8.75 -29.95
C SER A 32 -7.88 -7.23 -29.97
N MET A 33 -8.37 -6.54 -28.94
CA MET A 33 -8.17 -5.10 -28.80
C MET A 33 -6.68 -4.72 -28.80
N GLY A 34 -5.83 -5.53 -28.17
CA GLY A 34 -4.38 -5.26 -28.14
C GLY A 34 -3.71 -5.40 -29.50
N GLU A 35 -4.14 -6.34 -30.34
CA GLU A 35 -3.66 -6.47 -31.73
C GLU A 35 -4.06 -5.25 -32.58
N ILE A 36 -5.30 -4.79 -32.43
CA ILE A 36 -5.80 -3.61 -33.16
C ILE A 36 -5.08 -2.32 -32.74
N VAL A 37 -4.83 -2.14 -31.44
CA VAL A 37 -4.11 -0.96 -30.92
C VAL A 37 -2.64 -0.96 -31.39
N ARG A 38 -2.03 -2.14 -31.54
CA ARG A 38 -0.68 -2.30 -32.10
C ARG A 38 -0.65 -2.17 -33.63
N GLY A 39 -1.78 -2.30 -34.31
CA GLY A 39 -1.88 -2.29 -35.77
C GLY A 39 -1.58 -3.66 -36.42
N ASN A 40 -1.55 -4.74 -35.62
CA ASN A 40 -1.26 -6.10 -36.06
C ASN A 40 -2.55 -6.92 -36.21
N TYR A 41 -3.53 -6.40 -36.95
CA TYR A 41 -4.83 -7.06 -37.13
C TYR A 41 -4.89 -7.81 -38.48
N SER A 42 -5.58 -8.93 -38.48
CA SER A 42 -5.69 -9.87 -39.60
C SER A 42 -6.88 -9.59 -40.51
N GLN A 43 -7.93 -8.96 -39.98
CA GLN A 43 -9.15 -8.66 -40.72
C GLN A 43 -9.09 -7.29 -41.39
N GLU A 44 -9.82 -7.13 -42.50
CA GLU A 44 -10.13 -5.80 -43.01
C GLU A 44 -11.26 -5.19 -42.17
N PRO A 45 -11.08 -4.00 -41.57
CA PRO A 45 -12.12 -3.40 -40.73
C PRO A 45 -13.35 -3.02 -41.55
N TYR A 46 -14.53 -3.24 -40.98
CA TYR A 46 -15.78 -2.85 -41.63
C TYR A 46 -16.01 -1.35 -41.47
N ASP A 47 -16.18 -0.63 -42.59
CA ASP A 47 -16.49 0.80 -42.60
C ASP A 47 -17.99 1.03 -42.34
N LEU A 48 -18.33 1.47 -41.13
CA LEU A 48 -19.71 1.77 -40.73
C LEU A 48 -20.16 3.19 -41.12
N THR A 49 -19.27 4.02 -41.68
CA THR A 49 -19.47 5.47 -41.80
C THR A 49 -20.73 5.84 -42.59
N SER A 50 -21.11 5.07 -43.60
CA SER A 50 -22.33 5.31 -44.40
C SER A 50 -23.63 5.07 -43.63
N PHE A 51 -23.60 4.26 -42.57
CA PHE A 51 -24.77 3.89 -41.78
C PHE A 51 -24.94 4.78 -40.54
N CYS A 52 -23.90 5.53 -40.15
CA CYS A 52 -23.87 6.29 -38.91
C CYS A 52 -24.46 7.71 -39.05
N THR A 53 -25.32 8.07 -38.10
CA THR A 53 -25.87 9.42 -37.89
C THR A 53 -25.84 9.79 -36.40
N ASN A 54 -25.99 11.07 -36.07
CA ASN A 54 -26.02 11.56 -34.67
C ASN A 54 -24.83 11.08 -33.81
N ILE A 55 -23.61 11.30 -34.29
CA ILE A 55 -22.40 10.86 -33.59
C ILE A 55 -22.10 11.83 -32.45
N SER A 56 -21.95 11.29 -31.25
CA SER A 56 -21.53 12.01 -30.05
C SER A 56 -20.32 11.31 -29.44
N TRP A 57 -19.26 12.07 -29.24
CA TRP A 57 -17.95 11.59 -28.80
C TRP A 57 -17.57 12.22 -27.47
N THR A 58 -17.04 11.39 -26.58
CA THR A 58 -16.20 11.74 -25.44
C THR A 58 -15.04 10.74 -25.36
N PRO A 59 -13.92 11.07 -24.69
CA PRO A 59 -12.81 10.13 -24.49
C PRO A 59 -13.25 8.80 -23.85
N ALA A 60 -14.25 8.85 -22.97
CA ALA A 60 -14.78 7.67 -22.28
C ALA A 60 -15.79 6.86 -23.12
N LYS A 61 -16.44 7.49 -24.11
CA LYS A 61 -17.59 6.91 -24.80
C LYS A 61 -17.80 7.49 -26.20
N LEU A 62 -18.05 6.62 -27.16
CA LEU A 62 -18.56 6.96 -28.48
C LEU A 62 -20.00 6.45 -28.62
N SER A 63 -20.90 7.29 -29.13
CA SER A 63 -22.28 6.88 -29.39
C SER A 63 -22.77 7.41 -30.73
N PHE A 64 -23.53 6.59 -31.45
CA PHE A 64 -24.11 6.97 -32.74
C PHE A 64 -25.38 6.15 -33.01
N THR A 65 -26.22 6.67 -33.90
CA THR A 65 -27.37 5.96 -34.44
C THR A 65 -26.98 5.32 -35.76
N LEU A 66 -27.15 4.01 -35.86
CA LEU A 66 -26.92 3.23 -37.06
C LEU A 66 -28.25 3.00 -37.78
N ALA A 67 -28.34 3.42 -39.03
CA ALA A 67 -29.49 3.17 -39.90
C ALA A 67 -29.19 1.99 -40.83
N ASP A 68 -29.88 0.87 -40.63
CA ASP A 68 -29.67 -0.38 -41.36
C ASP A 68 -30.96 -0.79 -42.09
N PRO A 69 -31.20 -0.28 -43.31
CA PRO A 69 -32.42 -0.58 -44.05
C PRO A 69 -32.51 -2.04 -44.50
N GLN A 70 -31.39 -2.75 -44.57
CA GLN A 70 -31.33 -4.14 -45.06
C GLN A 70 -31.25 -5.17 -43.93
N GLY A 71 -31.07 -4.73 -42.68
CA GLY A 71 -30.94 -5.62 -41.52
C GLY A 71 -29.64 -6.43 -41.50
N LEU A 72 -28.58 -5.89 -42.13
CA LEU A 72 -27.26 -6.54 -42.22
C LEU A 72 -26.61 -6.79 -40.86
N PHE A 73 -26.82 -5.91 -39.89
CA PHE A 73 -26.20 -6.01 -38.56
C PHE A 73 -27.15 -6.49 -37.46
N HIS A 74 -28.39 -6.86 -37.83
CA HIS A 74 -29.37 -7.35 -36.87
C HIS A 74 -28.83 -8.61 -36.14
N PRO A 75 -28.96 -8.71 -34.80
CA PRO A 75 -28.31 -9.77 -34.02
C PRO A 75 -28.75 -11.19 -34.44
N ASP A 76 -30.02 -11.34 -34.80
CA ASP A 76 -30.59 -12.66 -35.10
C ASP A 76 -30.42 -13.08 -36.57
N THR A 77 -30.47 -12.12 -37.50
CA THR A 77 -30.65 -12.38 -38.95
C THR A 77 -29.58 -11.75 -39.82
N GLY A 78 -28.78 -10.84 -39.27
CA GLY A 78 -27.78 -10.08 -40.00
C GLY A 78 -26.55 -10.92 -40.36
N VAL A 79 -26.08 -10.75 -41.60
CA VAL A 79 -24.84 -11.39 -42.08
C VAL A 79 -23.62 -10.77 -41.40
N ASP A 80 -23.66 -9.45 -41.17
CA ASP A 80 -22.58 -8.63 -40.59
C ASP A 80 -22.74 -8.44 -39.07
N ARG A 81 -23.59 -9.24 -38.42
CA ARG A 81 -23.88 -9.16 -36.98
C ARG A 81 -22.64 -9.22 -36.08
N ALA A 82 -21.54 -9.82 -36.58
CA ALA A 82 -20.30 -9.97 -35.83
C ALA A 82 -19.64 -8.62 -35.50
N TYR A 83 -19.88 -7.58 -36.30
CA TYR A 83 -19.28 -6.26 -36.12
C TYR A 83 -20.02 -5.37 -35.10
N LEU A 84 -21.22 -5.75 -34.65
CA LEU A 84 -22.02 -5.00 -33.65
C LEU A 84 -22.44 -5.86 -32.45
N ARG A 85 -21.80 -7.01 -32.24
CA ARG A 85 -22.05 -7.86 -31.06
C ARG A 85 -21.32 -7.34 -29.82
N ASP A 86 -21.62 -7.94 -28.68
CA ASP A 86 -20.90 -7.68 -27.43
C ASP A 86 -19.40 -7.94 -27.60
N GLY A 87 -18.57 -7.01 -27.13
CA GLY A 87 -17.12 -7.05 -27.28
C GLY A 87 -16.59 -6.56 -28.63
N ALA A 88 -17.45 -6.20 -29.60
CA ALA A 88 -16.97 -5.66 -30.87
C ALA A 88 -16.22 -4.34 -30.69
N ILE A 89 -15.11 -4.20 -31.44
CA ILE A 89 -14.17 -3.10 -31.25
C ILE A 89 -14.52 -2.02 -32.26
N ILE A 90 -14.72 -0.80 -31.77
CA ILE A 90 -15.06 0.37 -32.57
C ILE A 90 -13.92 1.38 -32.49
N ARG A 91 -13.46 1.85 -33.64
CA ARG A 91 -12.51 2.95 -33.75
C ARG A 91 -13.08 4.11 -34.53
N LEU A 92 -12.79 5.32 -34.07
CA LEU A 92 -13.09 6.56 -34.77
C LEU A 92 -11.79 7.17 -35.27
N ARG A 93 -11.76 7.44 -36.57
CA ARG A 93 -10.70 8.20 -37.21
C ARG A 93 -11.25 9.55 -37.61
N GLU A 94 -10.52 10.61 -37.29
CA GLU A 94 -10.89 11.97 -37.67
C GLU A 94 -9.73 12.65 -38.37
N GLY A 95 -10.06 13.47 -39.36
CA GLY A 95 -9.07 14.22 -40.10
C GLY A 95 -9.71 15.23 -41.03
N ASP A 96 -9.12 15.35 -42.21
CA ASP A 96 -9.52 16.26 -43.27
C ASP A 96 -9.56 15.53 -44.60
N GLU A 97 -10.51 15.87 -45.48
CA GLU A 97 -10.60 15.30 -46.83
C GLU A 97 -9.34 15.49 -47.68
N ARG A 98 -8.53 16.52 -47.38
CA ARG A 98 -7.27 16.80 -48.09
C ARG A 98 -6.11 15.91 -47.64
N VAL A 99 -6.23 15.29 -46.47
CA VAL A 99 -5.16 14.46 -45.90
C VAL A 99 -5.48 12.98 -46.21
N PRO A 100 -4.51 12.20 -46.72
CA PRO A 100 -4.67 10.77 -46.91
C PRO A 100 -5.15 10.10 -45.62
N GLU A 101 -6.12 9.20 -45.74
CA GLU A 101 -6.80 8.61 -44.59
C GLU A 101 -5.86 7.89 -43.61
N GLU A 102 -4.83 7.24 -44.13
CA GLU A 102 -3.82 6.52 -43.35
C GLU A 102 -3.07 7.45 -42.37
N LEU A 103 -2.96 8.74 -42.71
CA LEU A 103 -2.29 9.76 -41.92
C LEU A 103 -3.22 10.43 -40.89
N CYS A 104 -4.51 10.12 -40.92
CA CYS A 104 -5.47 10.64 -39.95
C CYS A 104 -5.36 9.89 -38.62
N PRO A 105 -5.29 10.61 -37.47
CA PRO A 105 -5.15 9.98 -36.16
C PRO A 105 -6.44 9.29 -35.71
N TRP A 106 -6.30 8.30 -34.82
CA TRP A 106 -7.43 7.68 -34.14
C TRP A 106 -7.83 8.53 -32.92
N THR A 107 -9.07 9.01 -32.89
CA THR A 107 -9.58 9.85 -31.80
C THR A 107 -10.37 9.05 -30.76
N PHE A 108 -10.75 7.81 -31.07
CA PHE A 108 -11.40 6.91 -30.13
C PHE A 108 -11.11 5.46 -30.48
N THR A 109 -10.88 4.65 -29.46
CA THR A 109 -10.77 3.19 -29.55
C THR A 109 -11.50 2.60 -28.35
N GLY A 110 -12.54 1.78 -28.60
CA GLY A 110 -13.38 1.25 -27.54
C GLY A 110 -14.12 -0.03 -27.93
N LEU A 111 -14.91 -0.54 -26.99
CA LEU A 111 -15.63 -1.81 -27.09
C LEU A 111 -17.13 -1.58 -26.91
N ILE A 112 -17.95 -2.21 -27.75
CA ILE A 112 -19.39 -2.35 -27.51
C ILE A 112 -19.59 -3.26 -26.31
N ARG A 113 -20.56 -2.91 -25.47
CA ARG A 113 -20.93 -3.71 -24.30
C ARG A 113 -22.39 -4.04 -24.23
N GLY A 114 -22.65 -5.32 -24.01
CA GLY A 114 -23.99 -5.88 -24.08
C GLY A 114 -24.51 -5.89 -25.50
N GLN A 115 -25.80 -6.20 -25.62
CA GLN A 115 -26.48 -6.22 -26.90
C GLN A 115 -26.91 -4.80 -27.31
N VAL A 116 -26.60 -4.42 -28.55
CA VAL A 116 -27.09 -3.17 -29.14
C VAL A 116 -28.62 -3.22 -29.19
N GLY A 117 -29.27 -2.14 -28.74
CA GLY A 117 -30.72 -2.01 -28.79
C GLY A 117 -31.18 -1.65 -30.20
N TRP A 118 -32.11 -2.45 -30.73
CA TRP A 118 -32.69 -2.27 -32.07
C TRP A 118 -34.13 -1.76 -31.96
N GLN A 119 -34.46 -0.78 -32.80
CA GLN A 119 -35.79 -0.21 -32.92
C GLN A 119 -36.21 -0.23 -34.39
N LYS A 120 -37.40 -0.77 -34.65
CA LYS A 120 -38.02 -0.69 -35.97
C LYS A 120 -39.00 0.47 -35.99
N ALA A 121 -38.73 1.48 -36.81
CA ALA A 121 -39.65 2.60 -36.97
C ALA A 121 -40.98 2.09 -37.57
N ARG A 122 -42.13 2.48 -37.01
CA ARG A 122 -43.44 2.01 -37.50
C ARG A 122 -43.78 2.47 -38.94
N LYS A 123 -43.12 3.53 -39.44
CA LYS A 123 -43.43 4.18 -40.73
C LYS A 123 -42.36 4.00 -41.82
N SER A 124 -41.15 3.55 -41.48
CA SER A 124 -40.10 3.23 -42.46
C SER A 124 -39.70 1.77 -42.30
N GLN A 125 -39.29 1.13 -43.39
CA GLN A 125 -38.69 -0.22 -43.29
C GLN A 125 -37.29 -0.20 -42.66
N ASN A 126 -36.79 0.98 -42.27
CA ASN A 126 -35.45 1.13 -41.72
C ASN A 126 -35.41 0.60 -40.28
N LEU A 127 -34.46 -0.32 -40.03
CA LEU A 127 -34.06 -0.69 -38.70
C LEU A 127 -33.05 0.35 -38.21
N GLU A 128 -33.27 0.88 -37.02
CA GLU A 128 -32.36 1.81 -36.39
C GLU A 128 -31.80 1.17 -35.12
N ALA A 129 -30.49 1.31 -34.91
CA ALA A 129 -29.81 0.83 -33.73
C ALA A 129 -29.08 1.97 -33.04
N LYS A 130 -29.18 2.05 -31.72
CA LYS A 130 -28.36 2.99 -30.94
C LYS A 130 -27.12 2.26 -30.44
N VAL A 131 -25.98 2.55 -31.06
CA VAL A 131 -24.71 1.91 -30.72
C VAL A 131 -23.96 2.79 -29.71
N THR A 132 -23.42 2.17 -28.68
CA THR A 132 -22.54 2.82 -27.70
C THR A 132 -21.31 1.96 -27.47
N ALA A 133 -20.14 2.51 -27.77
CA ALA A 133 -18.85 1.92 -27.45
C ALA A 133 -18.21 2.67 -26.28
N PHE A 134 -17.56 1.94 -25.39
CA PHE A 134 -16.91 2.48 -24.20
C PHE A 134 -15.39 2.28 -24.28
N SER A 135 -14.63 3.24 -23.78
CA SER A 135 -13.19 3.11 -23.61
C SER A 135 -12.83 1.89 -22.73
N ARG A 136 -11.60 1.38 -22.88
CA ARG A 136 -11.10 0.22 -22.10
C ARG A 136 -11.16 0.49 -20.60
N GLU A 137 -10.92 1.74 -20.19
CA GLU A 137 -10.98 2.23 -18.81
C GLU A 137 -12.29 1.85 -18.12
N ASN A 138 -13.41 1.86 -18.86
CA ASN A 138 -14.72 1.65 -18.28
C ASN A 138 -15.02 0.18 -18.02
N SER A 139 -14.07 -0.74 -18.26
CA SER A 139 -14.24 -2.18 -18.07
C SER A 139 -14.54 -2.56 -16.65
N GLN A 140 -15.65 -3.29 -16.46
CA GLN A 140 -15.99 -3.85 -15.16
C GLN A 140 -14.92 -4.85 -14.69
N SER A 141 -14.26 -5.56 -15.61
CA SER A 141 -13.15 -6.46 -15.25
C SER A 141 -11.98 -5.70 -14.62
N LEU A 142 -11.73 -4.45 -15.04
CA LEU A 142 -10.66 -3.61 -14.50
C LEU A 142 -11.06 -2.88 -13.20
N LYS A 143 -12.35 -2.59 -13.03
CA LYS A 143 -12.88 -1.84 -11.89
C LYS A 143 -13.36 -2.70 -10.71
N ARG A 144 -13.72 -3.97 -10.93
CA ARG A 144 -14.37 -4.81 -9.90
C ARG A 144 -13.56 -6.03 -9.46
N ARG A 145 -12.71 -6.59 -10.33
CA ARG A 145 -11.91 -7.78 -9.99
C ARG A 145 -10.88 -7.39 -8.94
N LYS A 146 -10.83 -8.08 -7.81
CA LYS A 146 -9.75 -7.88 -6.83
C LYS A 146 -8.54 -8.73 -7.21
N ILE A 147 -7.36 -8.13 -7.14
CA ILE A 147 -6.09 -8.78 -7.46
C ILE A 147 -5.13 -8.68 -6.28
N THR A 148 -4.20 -9.63 -6.23
CA THR A 148 -3.06 -9.61 -5.32
C THR A 148 -1.81 -9.79 -6.17
N SER A 149 -0.88 -8.84 -6.12
CA SER A 149 0.35 -8.89 -6.91
C SER A 149 1.37 -9.87 -6.32
N LYS A 150 2.46 -10.13 -7.03
CA LYS A 150 3.67 -10.69 -6.40
C LYS A 150 4.27 -9.69 -5.40
N GLU A 151 5.18 -10.18 -4.56
CA GLU A 151 5.96 -9.36 -3.65
C GLU A 151 7.12 -8.69 -4.39
N TYR A 152 7.34 -7.41 -4.13
CA TYR A 152 8.44 -6.63 -4.69
C TYR A 152 9.39 -6.20 -3.58
N THR A 153 10.68 -6.41 -3.83
CA THR A 153 11.76 -6.09 -2.89
C THR A 153 12.10 -4.61 -2.92
N VAL A 154 12.77 -4.15 -1.86
CA VAL A 154 13.37 -2.81 -1.77
C VAL A 154 14.20 -2.50 -3.02
N GLY A 155 14.14 -1.27 -3.51
CA GLY A 155 14.93 -0.78 -4.64
C GLY A 155 14.32 -1.06 -6.01
N THR A 156 13.21 -1.82 -6.07
CA THR A 156 12.46 -1.99 -7.32
C THR A 156 11.95 -0.63 -7.78
N GLU A 157 12.16 -0.32 -9.06
CA GLU A 157 11.70 0.93 -9.66
C GLU A 157 10.18 0.88 -9.88
N LEU A 158 9.50 2.00 -9.63
CA LEU A 158 8.04 2.10 -9.61
C LEU A 158 7.40 1.84 -10.99
N GLY A 159 8.03 2.27 -12.07
CA GLY A 159 7.64 1.96 -13.44
C GLY A 159 7.75 0.46 -13.76
N VAL A 160 8.80 -0.24 -13.34
CA VAL A 160 8.89 -1.71 -13.48
C VAL A 160 7.72 -2.39 -12.76
N PHE A 161 7.40 -1.93 -11.55
CA PHE A 161 6.24 -2.39 -10.80
C PHE A 161 4.92 -2.11 -11.55
N LEU A 162 4.75 -0.89 -12.08
CA LEU A 162 3.58 -0.51 -12.88
C LEU A 162 3.42 -1.40 -14.12
N TYR A 163 4.49 -1.62 -14.88
CA TYR A 163 4.48 -2.42 -16.10
C TYR A 163 4.09 -3.87 -15.82
N ASP A 164 4.60 -4.48 -14.74
CA ASP A 164 4.23 -5.85 -14.35
C ASP A 164 2.74 -5.97 -14.00
N ILE A 165 2.17 -4.96 -13.34
CA ILE A 165 0.73 -4.91 -13.03
C ILE A 165 -0.09 -4.75 -14.32
N CYS A 166 0.35 -3.87 -15.22
CA CYS A 166 -0.31 -3.65 -16.50
C CYS A 166 -0.31 -4.90 -17.39
N GLU A 167 0.81 -5.61 -17.46
CA GLU A 167 0.93 -6.83 -18.25
C GLU A 167 0.11 -7.97 -17.62
N THR A 168 0.31 -8.24 -16.34
CA THR A 168 -0.29 -9.41 -15.66
C THR A 168 -1.81 -9.27 -15.46
N PHE A 169 -2.28 -8.07 -15.10
CA PHE A 169 -3.67 -7.87 -14.66
C PHE A 169 -4.54 -7.06 -15.62
N LEU A 170 -3.97 -6.11 -16.38
CA LEU A 170 -4.72 -5.40 -17.43
C LEU A 170 -4.61 -6.08 -18.80
N GLY A 171 -3.69 -7.03 -18.97
CA GLY A 171 -3.43 -7.70 -20.25
C GLY A 171 -2.95 -6.70 -21.31
N LEU A 172 -2.15 -5.72 -20.89
CA LEU A 172 -1.55 -4.73 -21.78
C LEU A 172 -0.16 -5.20 -22.19
N SER A 173 0.12 -5.16 -23.49
CA SER A 173 1.49 -5.33 -23.96
C SER A 173 2.33 -4.07 -23.67
N PRO A 174 3.67 -4.15 -23.59
CA PRO A 174 4.52 -2.98 -23.36
C PRO A 174 4.35 -1.87 -24.41
N GLU A 175 3.99 -2.23 -25.65
CA GLU A 175 3.73 -1.29 -26.76
C GLU A 175 2.39 -0.52 -26.59
N GLU A 176 1.46 -1.06 -25.80
CA GLU A 176 0.20 -0.42 -25.45
C GLU A 176 0.35 0.59 -24.30
N ILE A 177 1.54 0.69 -23.69
CA ILE A 177 1.81 1.58 -22.54
C ILE A 177 2.68 2.75 -23.02
N ARG A 178 2.11 3.96 -23.01
CA ARG A 178 2.79 5.20 -23.38
C ARG A 178 3.49 5.89 -22.19
N ILE A 179 3.35 5.32 -21.00
CA ILE A 179 3.97 5.83 -19.77
C ILE A 179 5.46 5.44 -19.77
N PRO A 180 6.40 6.34 -19.48
CA PRO A 180 7.81 5.97 -19.39
C PRO A 180 8.06 4.85 -18.36
N PRO A 181 8.92 3.85 -18.67
CA PRO A 181 9.22 2.76 -17.74
C PRO A 181 10.04 3.19 -16.53
N VAL A 182 10.59 4.40 -16.53
CA VAL A 182 11.27 4.99 -15.38
C VAL A 182 10.48 6.19 -14.90
N LEU A 183 9.88 6.07 -13.72
CA LEU A 183 9.10 7.10 -13.03
C LEU A 183 9.93 7.86 -11.98
N GLY A 184 11.16 7.41 -11.70
CA GLY A 184 12.10 8.12 -10.84
C GLY A 184 11.91 7.88 -9.34
N LEU A 185 11.06 6.91 -8.97
CA LEU A 185 10.86 6.47 -7.59
C LEU A 185 11.18 4.98 -7.45
N GLN A 186 11.74 4.62 -6.31
CA GLN A 186 12.02 3.24 -5.93
C GLN A 186 11.26 2.87 -4.67
N LEU A 187 10.79 1.63 -4.62
CA LEU A 187 10.11 1.08 -3.45
C LEU A 187 11.08 0.99 -2.27
N ARG A 188 10.64 1.43 -1.09
CA ARG A 188 11.50 1.57 0.09
C ARG A 188 11.29 0.47 1.12
N HIS A 189 10.11 -0.13 1.20
CA HIS A 189 9.80 -1.15 2.20
C HIS A 189 10.34 -2.52 1.79
N ARG A 190 10.59 -3.38 2.79
CA ARG A 190 11.15 -4.72 2.60
C ARG A 190 10.31 -5.58 1.64
N VAL A 191 8.98 -5.49 1.80
CA VAL A 191 7.99 -6.22 1.01
C VAL A 191 6.93 -5.20 0.61
N ASN A 192 6.72 -5.05 -0.70
CA ASN A 192 5.69 -4.20 -1.27
C ASN A 192 4.77 -5.07 -2.11
N GLN A 193 3.47 -4.92 -1.94
CA GLN A 193 2.49 -5.75 -2.63
C GLN A 193 1.15 -5.01 -2.69
N ILE A 194 0.46 -5.16 -3.82
CA ILE A 194 -0.96 -4.78 -3.91
C ILE A 194 -1.77 -5.95 -3.36
N ALA A 195 -2.63 -5.68 -2.37
CA ALA A 195 -3.49 -6.69 -1.77
C ALA A 195 -4.97 -6.32 -1.92
N GLN A 196 -5.74 -7.18 -2.59
CA GLN A 196 -7.20 -7.08 -2.71
C GLN A 196 -7.75 -5.79 -3.36
N MET A 197 -6.97 -5.13 -4.22
CA MET A 197 -7.39 -3.92 -4.94
C MET A 197 -7.83 -4.23 -6.37
N ALA A 198 -8.61 -3.35 -7.00
CA ALA A 198 -8.92 -3.49 -8.42
C ALA A 198 -7.72 -3.15 -9.31
N PRO A 199 -7.49 -3.80 -10.46
CA PRO A 199 -6.37 -3.48 -11.36
C PRO A 199 -6.26 -2.00 -11.72
N TRP A 200 -7.40 -1.36 -12.01
CA TRP A 200 -7.41 0.07 -12.34
C TRP A 200 -7.06 0.96 -11.14
N GLU A 201 -7.56 0.59 -9.96
CA GLU A 201 -7.27 1.28 -8.71
C GLU A 201 -5.80 1.14 -8.34
N ALA A 202 -5.24 -0.07 -8.47
CA ALA A 202 -3.83 -0.35 -8.28
C ALA A 202 -2.93 0.53 -9.16
N VAL A 203 -3.20 0.60 -10.47
CA VAL A 203 -2.47 1.48 -11.39
C VAL A 203 -2.62 2.96 -10.99
N SER A 204 -3.83 3.35 -10.56
CA SER A 204 -4.09 4.72 -10.11
C SER A 204 -3.29 5.06 -8.85
N THR A 205 -3.26 4.18 -7.84
CA THR A 205 -2.49 4.37 -6.59
C THR A 205 -0.99 4.39 -6.84
N ILE A 206 -0.48 3.54 -7.74
CA ILE A 206 0.93 3.55 -8.15
C ILE A 206 1.27 4.90 -8.78
N LEU A 207 0.48 5.37 -9.75
CA LEU A 207 0.72 6.65 -10.45
C LEU A 207 0.46 7.86 -9.56
N GLU A 208 -0.39 7.75 -8.54
CA GLU A 208 -0.65 8.81 -7.57
C GLU A 208 0.61 9.15 -6.76
N THR A 209 1.51 8.19 -6.50
CA THR A 209 2.79 8.47 -5.82
C THR A 209 3.66 9.50 -6.55
N VAL A 210 3.55 9.56 -7.88
CA VAL A 210 4.27 10.53 -8.74
C VAL A 210 3.38 11.68 -9.18
N GLY A 211 2.16 11.79 -8.64
CA GLY A 211 1.19 12.82 -8.98
C GLY A 211 0.65 12.72 -10.40
N LYS A 212 0.47 11.50 -10.93
CA LYS A 212 -0.08 11.24 -12.26
C LYS A 212 -1.43 10.51 -12.17
N VAL A 213 -2.28 10.66 -13.18
CA VAL A 213 -3.56 9.93 -13.28
C VAL A 213 -3.60 9.13 -14.58
N PRO A 214 -3.91 7.83 -14.54
CA PRO A 214 -4.02 7.01 -15.74
C PRO A 214 -5.26 7.34 -16.56
N TYR A 215 -5.16 7.26 -17.88
CA TYR A 215 -6.28 7.27 -18.81
C TYR A 215 -5.92 6.52 -20.10
N PHE A 216 -6.91 6.18 -20.94
CA PHE A 216 -6.65 5.63 -22.27
C PHE A 216 -6.75 6.72 -23.33
N ASP A 217 -5.73 6.85 -24.18
CA ASP A 217 -5.73 7.80 -25.28
C ASP A 217 -6.66 7.36 -26.43
N GLY A 218 -6.82 8.22 -27.45
CA GLY A 218 -7.67 7.91 -28.61
C GLY A 218 -7.20 6.71 -29.44
N ASP A 219 -5.91 6.36 -29.35
CA ASP A 219 -5.35 5.15 -29.96
C ASP A 219 -5.66 3.88 -29.16
N GLY A 220 -6.17 4.02 -27.93
CA GLY A 220 -6.47 2.92 -27.01
C GLY A 220 -5.26 2.47 -26.19
N ARG A 221 -4.20 3.28 -26.12
CA ARG A 221 -2.99 3.05 -25.32
C ARG A 221 -3.14 3.66 -23.94
N LEU A 222 -2.55 3.02 -22.94
CA LEU A 222 -2.51 3.53 -21.57
C LEU A 222 -1.54 4.71 -21.49
N ALA A 223 -2.08 5.89 -21.23
CA ALA A 223 -1.35 7.13 -21.03
C ALA A 223 -1.57 7.63 -19.59
N CYS A 224 -0.87 8.71 -19.24
CA CYS A 224 -1.02 9.36 -17.95
C CYS A 224 -1.08 10.88 -18.12
N LEU A 225 -1.93 11.54 -17.34
CA LEU A 225 -1.92 12.99 -17.18
C LEU A 225 -1.05 13.34 -15.95
N ASP A 226 -0.33 14.45 -16.05
CA ASP A 226 0.46 14.98 -14.93
C ASP A 226 -0.38 16.01 -14.16
N LYS A 227 -0.51 15.84 -12.83
CA LYS A 227 -1.16 16.83 -11.97
C LYS A 227 -0.29 18.05 -11.70
N ASN A 228 0.96 18.07 -12.17
CA ASN A 228 1.83 19.23 -12.04
C ASN A 228 1.35 20.38 -12.93
N LEU A 229 0.71 21.37 -12.31
CA LEU A 229 0.16 22.55 -12.98
C LEU A 229 1.22 23.63 -13.31
N GLN A 230 2.45 23.50 -12.80
CA GLN A 230 3.53 24.46 -13.06
C GLN A 230 4.26 24.23 -14.39
N ARG A 231 3.94 23.13 -15.10
CA ARG A 231 4.57 22.80 -16.38
C ARG A 231 4.28 23.84 -17.46
N LEU A 232 5.12 23.80 -18.50
CA LEU A 232 4.94 24.66 -19.68
C LEU A 232 3.59 24.34 -20.35
N PRO A 233 2.93 25.36 -20.94
CA PRO A 233 1.69 25.14 -21.65
C PRO A 233 1.93 24.28 -22.89
N ASP A 234 1.03 23.36 -23.17
CA ASP A 234 1.12 22.50 -24.34
C ASP A 234 0.71 23.28 -25.59
N ARG A 235 -0.40 24.02 -25.52
CA ARG A 235 -0.96 24.77 -26.65
C ARG A 235 -1.17 26.24 -26.27
N VAL A 236 -0.80 27.15 -27.16
CA VAL A 236 -1.14 28.57 -27.06
C VAL A 236 -2.14 28.88 -28.17
N LEU A 237 -3.32 29.36 -27.79
CA LEU A 237 -4.31 29.84 -28.75
C LEU A 237 -3.99 31.31 -29.08
N PRO A 238 -3.63 31.63 -30.33
CA PRO A 238 -3.17 32.97 -30.69
C PRO A 238 -4.32 33.99 -30.66
N ASP A 239 -5.52 33.58 -31.08
CA ASP A 239 -6.66 34.47 -31.30
C ASP A 239 -7.96 33.89 -30.74
N TYR A 240 -8.92 34.77 -30.42
CA TYR A 240 -10.27 34.39 -30.00
C TYR A 240 -11.16 33.87 -31.12
N ILE A 241 -10.69 33.91 -32.38
CA ILE A 241 -11.50 33.54 -33.56
C ILE A 241 -12.01 32.10 -33.47
N ARG A 242 -11.20 31.19 -32.92
CA ARG A 242 -11.52 29.77 -32.77
C ARG A 242 -12.31 29.45 -31.49
N ILE A 243 -12.55 30.45 -30.65
CA ILE A 243 -13.22 30.31 -29.37
C ILE A 243 -14.64 30.83 -29.53
N HIS A 244 -15.61 29.93 -29.49
CA HIS A 244 -17.02 30.26 -29.62
C HIS A 244 -17.60 30.78 -28.30
N ASP A 245 -17.22 30.16 -27.20
CA ASP A 245 -17.77 30.50 -25.88
C ASP A 245 -16.79 30.15 -24.75
N TYR A 246 -16.87 30.91 -23.66
CA TYR A 246 -16.15 30.67 -22.42
C TYR A 246 -17.08 30.87 -21.24
N GLN A 247 -17.42 29.77 -20.58
CA GLN A 247 -18.38 29.74 -19.50
C GLN A 247 -17.69 29.47 -18.16
N ILE A 248 -18.17 30.18 -17.14
CA ILE A 248 -17.80 29.97 -15.75
C ILE A 248 -19.04 29.36 -15.08
N PRO A 249 -19.14 28.02 -14.99
CA PRO A 249 -20.27 27.40 -14.32
C PRO A 249 -20.26 27.74 -12.84
N GLU A 250 -21.45 27.94 -12.28
CA GLU A 250 -21.62 28.11 -10.83
C GLU A 250 -21.35 26.77 -10.13
N ARG A 251 -20.60 26.82 -9.02
CA ARG A 251 -20.34 25.66 -8.17
C ARG A 251 -20.84 25.99 -6.77
N SER A 252 -21.73 25.15 -6.26
CA SER A 252 -22.34 25.28 -4.93
C SER A 252 -21.69 24.39 -3.85
N GLN A 253 -20.65 23.63 -4.21
CA GLN A 253 -19.93 22.76 -3.29
C GLN A 253 -18.70 23.47 -2.72
N ASP A 254 -18.45 23.25 -1.43
CA ASP A 254 -17.26 23.76 -0.74
C ASP A 254 -15.98 23.21 -1.36
N SER A 255 -14.98 24.08 -1.52
CA SER A 255 -13.67 23.71 -2.02
C SER A 255 -12.91 22.90 -0.98
N ILE A 256 -12.16 21.88 -1.44
CA ILE A 256 -11.20 21.18 -0.61
C ILE A 256 -10.04 22.14 -0.34
N ASN A 257 -9.73 22.37 0.93
CA ASN A 257 -8.71 23.33 1.37
C ASN A 257 -7.67 22.71 2.30
N LYS A 258 -7.80 21.41 2.59
CA LYS A 258 -6.86 20.61 3.35
C LYS A 258 -6.69 19.24 2.70
N VAL A 259 -5.45 18.84 2.46
CA VAL A 259 -5.10 17.49 1.98
C VAL A 259 -4.19 16.84 3.00
N LYS A 260 -4.58 15.64 3.45
CA LYS A 260 -3.82 14.80 4.35
C LYS A 260 -3.37 13.54 3.62
N VAL A 261 -2.06 13.33 3.56
CA VAL A 261 -1.45 12.13 2.98
C VAL A 261 -0.97 11.25 4.13
N VAL A 262 -1.56 10.07 4.25
CA VAL A 262 -1.13 9.00 5.16
C VAL A 262 -0.19 8.10 4.39
N PHE A 263 1.03 7.91 4.91
CA PHE A 263 2.05 7.08 4.29
C PHE A 263 2.75 6.19 5.32
N LEU A 264 3.43 5.16 4.85
CA LEU A 264 4.17 4.23 5.68
C LEU A 264 5.65 4.62 5.67
N ASP A 265 6.23 4.98 6.82
CA ASP A 265 7.65 5.37 6.86
C ASP A 265 8.55 4.24 6.36
N SER A 266 9.65 4.59 5.69
CA SER A 266 10.69 3.63 5.30
C SER A 266 11.65 3.30 6.44
N VAL A 267 11.70 4.12 7.48
CA VAL A 267 12.52 3.87 8.66
C VAL A 267 11.71 3.05 9.67
N LEU A 268 12.30 1.93 10.12
CA LEU A 268 11.74 1.15 11.21
C LEU A 268 11.92 1.91 12.52
N GLU A 269 10.81 2.18 13.21
CA GLU A 269 10.85 2.79 14.54
C GLU A 269 10.55 1.74 15.61
N ARG A 270 11.14 1.97 16.77
CA ARG A 270 11.01 1.10 17.92
C ARG A 270 9.68 1.38 18.63
N VAL A 271 8.78 0.40 18.62
CA VAL A 271 7.51 0.44 19.33
C VAL A 271 7.65 -0.30 20.66
N ASN A 272 7.55 0.44 21.76
CA ASN A 272 7.62 -0.13 23.10
C ASN A 272 6.24 -0.59 23.57
N GLY A 273 6.15 -1.83 24.04
CA GLY A 273 4.99 -2.35 24.75
C GLY A 273 4.97 -1.93 26.22
N PRO A 274 3.88 -2.25 26.94
CA PRO A 274 3.78 -1.99 28.37
C PRO A 274 4.80 -2.82 29.15
N TYR A 275 5.23 -2.29 30.30
CA TYR A 275 6.09 -3.02 31.21
C TYR A 275 5.39 -4.27 31.74
N GLN A 276 5.96 -5.45 31.49
CA GLN A 276 5.32 -6.72 31.82
C GLN A 276 6.32 -7.78 32.26
N LYS A 277 5.82 -8.86 32.85
CA LYS A 277 6.59 -10.06 33.18
C LYS A 277 7.00 -10.75 31.88
N LEU A 278 8.30 -10.90 31.67
CA LEU A 278 8.89 -11.54 30.49
C LEU A 278 9.17 -13.03 30.75
N GLY A 279 9.51 -13.38 31.98
CA GLY A 279 9.85 -14.75 32.34
C GLY A 279 9.86 -14.99 33.84
N GLN A 280 9.89 -16.26 34.20
CA GLN A 280 10.08 -16.71 35.57
C GLN A 280 11.18 -17.77 35.59
N ALA A 281 12.06 -17.66 36.57
CA ALA A 281 13.10 -18.63 36.82
C ALA A 281 12.97 -19.13 38.26
N GLN A 282 13.12 -20.44 38.44
CA GLN A 282 13.21 -21.04 39.76
C GLN A 282 14.52 -21.79 39.84
N VAL A 283 15.31 -21.46 40.86
CA VAL A 283 16.59 -22.10 41.16
C VAL A 283 16.46 -22.76 42.52
N THR A 284 17.01 -23.97 42.65
CA THR A 284 17.21 -24.60 43.96
C THR A 284 18.69 -24.88 44.13
N THR A 285 19.37 -24.02 44.87
CA THR A 285 20.80 -24.16 45.16
C THR A 285 21.01 -24.65 46.60
N GLY A 286 22.14 -25.29 46.88
CA GLY A 286 22.45 -25.77 48.22
C GLY A 286 23.84 -26.39 48.31
N PHE A 287 24.06 -27.18 49.35
CA PHE A 287 25.36 -27.77 49.71
C PHE A 287 26.12 -28.47 48.57
N PHE A 288 25.44 -29.05 47.58
CA PHE A 288 26.07 -29.77 46.47
C PHE A 288 26.25 -28.97 45.17
N SER A 289 25.70 -27.76 45.07
CA SER A 289 25.80 -26.92 43.87
C SER A 289 26.11 -25.47 44.27
N MET A 290 27.39 -25.10 44.15
CA MET A 290 27.88 -23.80 44.63
C MET A 290 27.64 -22.63 43.67
N HIS A 291 27.49 -22.91 42.37
CA HIS A 291 27.30 -21.90 41.33
C HIS A 291 26.25 -22.42 40.35
N GLU A 292 25.18 -21.66 40.13
CA GLU A 292 24.15 -22.00 39.14
C GLU A 292 23.85 -20.80 38.26
N THR A 293 23.96 -21.01 36.95
CA THR A 293 23.69 -19.97 35.94
C THR A 293 22.43 -20.33 35.17
N LEU A 294 21.42 -19.46 35.19
CA LEU A 294 20.20 -19.63 34.42
C LEU A 294 20.11 -18.58 33.31
N ASN A 295 19.88 -19.05 32.08
CA ASN A 295 19.57 -18.19 30.94
C ASN A 295 18.05 -18.06 30.79
N CYS A 296 17.55 -16.84 30.79
CA CYS A 296 16.14 -16.52 30.67
C CYS A 296 15.85 -15.81 29.36
N TRP A 297 15.17 -16.49 28.45
CA TRP A 297 14.68 -15.95 27.20
C TRP A 297 13.35 -15.23 27.42
N TRP A 298 13.11 -14.13 26.70
CA TRP A 298 11.86 -13.35 26.83
C TRP A 298 10.65 -14.02 26.21
N SER A 299 10.88 -14.97 25.29
CA SER A 299 9.84 -15.78 24.66
C SER A 299 10.33 -17.20 24.40
N GLU A 300 9.39 -18.14 24.30
CA GLU A 300 9.70 -19.55 23.98
C GLU A 300 10.34 -19.71 22.60
N ASP A 301 9.92 -18.87 21.64
CA ASP A 301 10.45 -18.84 20.27
C ASP A 301 11.77 -18.07 20.13
N ARG A 302 12.26 -17.46 21.22
CA ARG A 302 13.51 -16.68 21.31
C ARG A 302 13.59 -15.47 20.38
N LYS A 303 12.45 -14.95 19.93
CA LYS A 303 12.39 -13.80 19.01
C LYS A 303 12.00 -12.49 19.70
N GLN A 304 11.39 -12.55 20.88
CA GLN A 304 10.94 -11.35 21.59
C GLN A 304 12.13 -10.56 22.12
N ARG A 305 12.12 -9.25 21.86
CA ARG A 305 13.12 -8.31 22.36
C ARG A 305 12.56 -7.54 23.53
N ALA A 306 13.40 -7.22 24.50
CA ALA A 306 13.03 -6.37 25.62
C ALA A 306 14.17 -5.45 26.04
N SER A 307 13.81 -4.33 26.66
CA SER A 307 14.75 -3.36 27.21
C SER A 307 14.41 -3.01 28.65
N GLY A 308 15.37 -2.43 29.37
CA GLY A 308 15.16 -1.99 30.74
C GLY A 308 14.73 -3.17 31.63
N THR A 309 15.37 -4.32 31.41
CA THR A 309 15.00 -5.54 32.12
C THR A 309 15.51 -5.48 33.55
N SER A 310 14.68 -5.92 34.48
CA SER A 310 15.02 -5.98 35.89
C SER A 310 14.55 -7.29 36.50
N MET A 311 15.34 -7.79 37.44
CA MET A 311 15.00 -8.97 38.22
C MET A 311 14.21 -8.53 39.45
N ARG A 312 13.01 -9.08 39.61
CA ARG A 312 12.21 -9.00 40.83
C ARG A 312 12.36 -10.31 41.59
N VAL A 313 12.97 -10.24 42.76
CA VAL A 313 13.11 -11.40 43.65
C VAL A 313 11.80 -11.61 44.40
N LEU A 314 11.10 -12.71 44.11
CA LEU A 314 9.92 -13.12 44.88
C LEU A 314 10.33 -13.88 46.14
N LYS A 315 11.31 -14.78 45.99
CA LYS A 315 11.92 -15.55 47.06
C LYS A 315 13.42 -15.58 46.82
N SER A 316 14.20 -15.15 47.81
CA SER A 316 15.66 -15.13 47.71
C SER A 316 16.25 -16.45 48.22
N VAL A 317 17.43 -16.83 47.73
CA VAL A 317 18.28 -17.90 48.29
C VAL A 317 18.53 -17.67 49.78
N ASN A 318 18.56 -16.41 50.22
CA ASN A 318 18.77 -16.01 51.60
C ASN A 318 17.50 -16.01 52.46
N SER A 319 16.34 -16.41 51.91
CA SER A 319 15.08 -16.47 52.66
C SER A 319 14.97 -17.65 53.64
N GLY A 320 16.02 -18.47 53.78
CA GLY A 320 16.13 -19.54 54.77
C GLY A 320 16.52 -19.06 56.17
N ILE A 321 16.82 -20.01 57.08
CA ILE A 321 17.23 -19.71 58.47
C ILE A 321 18.59 -19.00 58.52
N LEU A 322 19.45 -19.25 57.53
CA LEU A 322 20.75 -18.61 57.38
C LEU A 322 20.86 -18.00 55.97
N PRO A 323 21.50 -16.83 55.80
CA PRO A 323 21.85 -16.31 54.49
C PRO A 323 22.94 -17.19 53.87
N VAL A 324 22.78 -17.61 52.62
CA VAL A 324 23.57 -18.71 52.02
C VAL A 324 24.36 -18.25 50.79
N GLY A 325 24.08 -17.08 50.21
CA GLY A 325 24.79 -16.63 49.01
C GLY A 325 24.37 -15.28 48.45
N SER A 326 24.77 -15.03 47.19
CA SER A 326 24.48 -13.82 46.43
C SER A 326 23.76 -14.12 45.11
N GLU A 327 22.97 -13.17 44.65
CA GLU A 327 22.11 -13.29 43.46
C GLU A 327 22.39 -12.10 42.55
N HIS A 328 22.79 -12.35 41.30
CA HIS A 328 23.10 -11.31 40.34
C HIS A 328 22.33 -11.51 39.03
N TYR A 329 21.81 -10.42 38.48
CA TYR A 329 21.15 -10.41 37.18
C TYR A 329 21.94 -9.54 36.21
N THR A 330 22.22 -10.10 35.03
CA THR A 330 22.82 -9.36 33.92
C THR A 330 21.99 -9.52 32.66
N GLN A 331 21.71 -8.40 32.00
CA GLN A 331 21.19 -8.45 30.63
C GLN A 331 22.36 -8.72 29.69
N ILE A 332 22.31 -9.81 28.93
CA ILE A 332 23.35 -10.15 27.96
C ILE A 332 23.03 -9.49 26.62
N ASP A 333 21.86 -9.81 26.07
CA ASP A 333 21.41 -9.33 24.75
C ASP A 333 19.98 -8.74 24.81
N GLU A 334 19.48 -8.27 23.67
CA GLU A 334 18.09 -7.83 23.51
C GLU A 334 17.07 -8.97 23.75
N PHE A 335 17.48 -10.24 23.61
CA PHE A 335 16.60 -11.41 23.60
C PHE A 335 16.61 -12.24 24.89
N HIS A 336 17.64 -12.09 25.73
CA HIS A 336 17.77 -12.86 26.97
C HIS A 336 18.64 -12.16 28.01
N GLY A 337 18.43 -12.54 29.27
CA GLY A 337 19.30 -12.22 30.40
C GLY A 337 19.80 -13.48 31.10
N ARG A 338 20.78 -13.29 31.98
CA ARG A 338 21.36 -14.36 32.80
C ARG A 338 21.22 -14.01 34.28
N ILE A 339 20.82 -15.01 35.04
CA ILE A 339 20.80 -14.98 36.50
C ILE A 339 21.93 -15.88 36.98
N ASP A 340 22.85 -15.30 37.75
CA ASP A 340 23.97 -15.99 38.37
C ASP A 340 23.69 -16.07 39.88
N VAL A 341 23.69 -17.29 40.42
CA VAL A 341 23.46 -17.58 41.84
C VAL A 341 24.70 -18.26 42.41
N ASP A 342 25.37 -17.59 43.34
CA ASP A 342 26.61 -18.05 43.96
C ASP A 342 26.40 -18.28 45.46
N ILE A 343 26.75 -19.47 45.94
CA ILE A 343 26.70 -19.84 47.36
C ILE A 343 28.05 -19.55 48.02
N ASP A 344 28.00 -18.98 49.22
CA ASP A 344 29.20 -18.71 50.00
C ASP A 344 29.89 -20.02 50.44
N THR A 345 31.21 -20.07 50.27
CA THR A 345 32.04 -21.27 50.54
C THR A 345 31.99 -21.75 51.99
N TRP A 346 31.61 -20.89 52.96
CA TRP A 346 31.56 -21.26 54.38
C TRP A 346 30.54 -22.37 54.64
N VAL A 347 29.47 -22.47 53.86
CA VAL A 347 28.38 -23.45 54.05
C VAL A 347 28.91 -24.87 53.87
N ALA A 348 29.69 -25.11 52.81
CA ALA A 348 30.30 -26.41 52.57
C ALA A 348 31.42 -26.74 53.55
N VAL A 349 32.21 -25.72 53.96
CA VAL A 349 33.28 -25.89 54.96
C VAL A 349 32.70 -26.27 56.32
N LEU A 350 31.67 -25.56 56.80
CA LEU A 350 31.05 -25.87 58.10
C LEU A 350 30.39 -27.25 58.12
N ALA A 351 29.67 -27.64 57.06
CA ALA A 351 29.11 -28.99 56.98
C ALA A 351 30.20 -30.07 57.00
N SER A 352 31.32 -29.84 56.29
CA SER A 352 32.46 -30.77 56.30
C SER A 352 33.08 -30.90 57.69
N VAL A 353 33.27 -29.77 58.39
CA VAL A 353 33.78 -29.75 59.77
C VAL A 353 32.84 -30.49 60.72
N MET A 354 31.52 -30.24 60.64
CA MET A 354 30.53 -30.87 61.51
C MET A 354 30.40 -32.37 61.25
N LEU A 355 30.59 -32.82 60.01
CA LEU A 355 30.60 -34.26 59.67
C LEU A 355 31.85 -34.95 60.25
N ILE A 356 32.99 -34.26 60.26
CA ILE A 356 34.21 -34.74 60.93
C ILE A 356 33.98 -34.80 62.45
N GLU A 357 33.43 -33.74 63.05
CA GLU A 357 33.11 -33.72 64.49
C GLU A 357 32.14 -34.83 64.90
N TYR A 358 31.09 -35.07 64.11
CA TYR A 358 30.16 -36.19 64.32
C TYR A 358 30.87 -37.54 64.30
N SER A 359 31.77 -37.73 63.31
CA SER A 359 32.53 -38.97 63.13
C SER A 359 33.52 -39.20 64.28
N VAL A 360 34.20 -38.15 64.75
CA VAL A 360 35.16 -38.23 65.87
C VAL A 360 34.43 -38.45 67.20
N ALA A 361 33.29 -37.79 67.41
CA ALA A 361 32.48 -37.94 68.62
C ALA A 361 31.92 -39.37 68.80
N ALA A 362 31.74 -40.11 67.71
CA ALA A 362 31.34 -41.52 67.75
C ALA A 362 32.36 -42.45 68.44
N ILE A 363 33.61 -42.01 68.54
CA ILE A 363 34.74 -42.80 69.04
C ILE A 363 34.98 -42.53 70.54
N ILE A 364 34.31 -41.54 71.14
CA ILE A 364 34.49 -41.18 72.56
C ILE A 364 33.69 -42.15 73.46
N PRO A 365 34.33 -42.89 74.38
CA PRO A 365 33.63 -43.81 75.28
C PRO A 365 32.81 -43.08 76.36
N ASP A 366 31.64 -43.63 76.71
CA ASP A 366 30.73 -43.05 77.71
C ASP A 366 31.34 -43.13 79.13
N MET A 367 31.24 -42.02 79.90
CA MET A 367 31.71 -41.98 81.29
C MET A 367 30.58 -42.37 82.26
N ALA A 368 30.82 -43.40 83.07
CA ALA A 368 29.94 -43.78 84.18
C ALA A 368 30.38 -43.10 85.48
N LEU A 369 29.53 -42.25 86.06
CA LEU A 369 29.76 -41.67 87.39
C LEU A 369 29.07 -42.55 88.45
N VAL A 370 29.89 -43.17 89.30
CA VAL A 370 29.41 -43.92 90.47
C VAL A 370 29.36 -42.96 91.66
N PHE A 371 28.15 -42.62 92.12
CA PHE A 371 27.95 -41.84 93.34
C PHE A 371 28.08 -42.74 94.57
N ASN A 372 29.04 -42.47 95.45
CA ASN A 372 29.21 -43.19 96.71
C ASN A 372 28.73 -42.30 97.86
N ILE A 373 27.51 -42.54 98.34
CA ILE A 373 26.96 -41.86 99.52
C ILE A 373 27.36 -42.72 100.73
N GLY A 374 28.20 -42.17 101.61
CA GLY A 374 28.92 -42.89 102.66
C GLY A 374 28.06 -43.47 103.79
N PHE A 375 27.22 -44.47 103.49
CA PHE A 375 26.67 -45.44 104.43
C PHE A 375 26.42 -46.79 103.72
N GLY A 376 27.50 -47.53 103.44
CA GLY A 376 27.51 -49.00 103.37
C GLY A 376 26.52 -49.77 102.48
N VAL A 377 25.80 -49.12 101.56
CA VAL A 377 24.91 -49.78 100.58
C VAL A 377 25.13 -49.12 99.22
N SER A 378 25.76 -49.86 98.29
CA SER A 378 25.87 -49.43 96.89
C SER A 378 24.58 -49.79 96.15
N VAL A 379 23.73 -48.79 95.88
CA VAL A 379 22.64 -48.95 94.90
C VAL A 379 23.23 -48.62 93.53
N GLY A 380 23.38 -49.66 92.70
CA GLY A 380 24.01 -49.59 91.38
C GLY A 380 23.12 -48.95 90.32
N GLU A 381 22.95 -47.63 90.37
CA GLU A 381 22.48 -46.84 89.23
C GLU A 381 23.46 -45.69 89.00
N GLY A 382 24.54 -45.97 88.25
CA GLY A 382 25.43 -44.95 87.75
C GLY A 382 24.74 -44.20 86.61
N ILE A 383 24.67 -42.88 86.69
CA ILE A 383 24.25 -42.05 85.56
C ILE A 383 25.42 -42.07 84.57
N THR A 384 25.26 -42.77 83.43
CA THR A 384 26.19 -42.66 82.31
C THR A 384 25.95 -41.34 81.58
N ILE A 385 26.91 -40.42 81.66
CA ILE A 385 26.87 -39.18 80.88
C ILE A 385 27.58 -39.46 79.55
N SER A 386 26.78 -39.63 78.50
CA SER A 386 27.30 -39.93 77.16
C SER A 386 27.78 -38.65 76.45
N VAL A 387 28.97 -38.18 76.83
CA VAL A 387 29.57 -36.95 76.28
C VAL A 387 29.72 -37.03 74.75
N GLY A 388 30.13 -38.19 74.23
CA GLY A 388 30.21 -38.43 72.77
C GLY A 388 28.85 -38.29 72.09
N ARG A 389 27.77 -38.82 72.68
CA ARG A 389 26.40 -38.69 72.14
C ARG A 389 25.88 -37.26 72.17
N LEU A 390 26.28 -36.46 73.15
CA LEU A 390 25.89 -35.05 73.24
C LEU A 390 26.54 -34.21 72.13
N ILE A 391 27.83 -34.46 71.84
CA ILE A 391 28.54 -33.83 70.71
C ILE A 391 27.98 -34.32 69.37
N GLN A 392 27.66 -35.62 69.25
CA GLN A 392 26.99 -36.14 68.06
C GLN A 392 25.62 -35.51 67.84
N ALA A 393 24.81 -35.35 68.89
CA ALA A 393 23.50 -34.70 68.80
C ALA A 393 23.65 -33.22 68.38
N GLN A 394 24.67 -32.53 68.87
CA GLN A 394 24.98 -31.16 68.47
C GLN A 394 25.42 -31.08 67.00
N ALA A 395 26.39 -31.89 66.57
CA ALA A 395 26.87 -31.93 65.20
C ALA A 395 25.75 -32.33 64.22
N MET A 396 24.90 -33.29 64.60
CA MET A 396 23.72 -33.68 63.81
C MET A 396 22.70 -32.55 63.74
N ALA A 397 22.42 -31.84 64.84
CA ALA A 397 21.53 -30.69 64.84
C ALA A 397 22.05 -29.57 63.93
N VAL A 398 23.36 -29.30 63.94
CA VAL A 398 23.99 -28.31 63.06
C VAL A 398 23.98 -28.75 61.60
N LEU A 399 24.29 -30.03 61.31
CA LEU A 399 24.19 -30.59 59.95
C LEU A 399 22.76 -30.53 59.42
N LEU A 400 21.76 -30.90 60.24
CA LEU A 400 20.36 -30.78 59.86
C LEU A 400 19.97 -29.33 59.63
N LEU A 401 20.48 -28.39 60.41
CA LEU A 401 20.22 -26.96 60.22
C LEU A 401 20.84 -26.43 58.93
N ILE A 402 22.04 -26.92 58.55
CA ILE A 402 22.69 -26.61 57.26
C ILE A 402 21.97 -27.31 56.09
N MET A 403 21.49 -28.54 56.24
CA MET A 403 20.69 -29.22 55.21
C MET A 403 19.31 -28.57 55.05
N MET A 404 18.73 -28.07 56.14
CA MET A 404 17.50 -27.28 56.13
C MET A 404 17.71 -25.86 55.57
N SER A 405 18.95 -25.40 55.41
CA SER A 405 19.28 -24.12 54.77
C SER A 405 19.40 -24.23 53.24
N MET A 406 18.79 -25.23 52.60
CA MET A 406 18.62 -25.26 51.14
C MET A 406 17.88 -23.99 50.67
N GLY A 407 18.58 -23.18 49.89
CA GLY A 407 18.04 -21.96 49.30
C GLY A 407 17.20 -22.29 48.08
N SER A 408 15.89 -22.09 48.16
CA SER A 408 15.03 -22.06 46.98
C SER A 408 14.75 -20.62 46.63
N ALA A 409 15.09 -20.24 45.40
CA ALA A 409 14.86 -18.90 44.91
C ALA A 409 13.90 -18.89 43.72
N GLN A 410 13.07 -17.87 43.70
CA GLN A 410 12.10 -17.61 42.65
C GLN A 410 12.26 -16.17 42.18
N TYR A 411 12.59 -16.04 40.90
CA TYR A 411 12.84 -14.78 40.25
C TYR A 411 11.81 -14.56 39.16
N GLU A 412 11.31 -13.35 39.07
CA GLU A 412 10.59 -12.87 37.90
C GLU A 412 11.43 -11.84 37.19
N ILE A 413 11.52 -11.95 35.87
CA ILE A 413 12.15 -10.92 35.07
C ILE A 413 11.07 -10.09 34.43
N TRP A 414 11.16 -8.78 34.65
CA TRP A 414 10.24 -7.78 34.14
C TRP A 414 10.98 -6.86 33.19
N GLY A 415 10.30 -6.35 32.17
CA GLY A 415 10.89 -5.41 31.21
C GLY A 415 9.86 -4.85 30.25
N THR A 416 10.30 -3.93 29.39
CA THR A 416 9.49 -3.41 28.28
C THR A 416 9.79 -4.20 27.00
N PRO A 417 8.89 -5.09 26.54
CA PRO A 417 9.06 -5.71 25.24
C PRO A 417 8.95 -4.65 24.15
N TYR A 418 9.68 -4.79 23.08
CA TYR A 418 9.59 -3.88 21.95
C TYR A 418 9.77 -4.60 20.62
N ASP A 419 9.22 -4.01 19.56
CA ASP A 419 9.41 -4.47 18.20
C ASP A 419 9.72 -3.29 17.27
N TYR A 420 10.29 -3.60 16.11
CA TYR A 420 10.55 -2.62 15.07
C TYR A 420 9.44 -2.71 14.02
N ALA A 421 8.66 -1.64 13.89
CA ALA A 421 7.57 -1.56 12.94
C ALA A 421 7.73 -0.33 12.05
N TYR A 422 7.22 -0.42 10.82
CA TYR A 422 7.00 0.77 10.01
C TYR A 422 5.79 1.51 10.58
N LEU A 423 5.95 2.80 10.88
CA LEU A 423 4.87 3.61 11.41
C LEU A 423 4.12 4.31 10.27
N GLU A 424 2.81 4.33 10.38
CA GLU A 424 1.98 5.22 9.57
C GLU A 424 2.18 6.66 10.04
N LYS A 425 2.64 7.52 9.15
CA LYS A 425 2.88 8.93 9.38
C LYS A 425 1.98 9.74 8.46
N THR A 426 1.75 11.00 8.83
CA THR A 426 0.82 11.87 8.11
C THR A 426 1.52 13.17 7.72
N ALA A 427 1.44 13.53 6.45
CA ALA A 427 1.79 14.83 5.91
C ALA A 427 0.51 15.61 5.61
N THR A 428 0.45 16.88 5.98
CA THR A 428 -0.75 17.72 5.79
C THR A 428 -0.38 19.01 5.08
N ALA A 429 -1.10 19.32 4.00
CA ALA A 429 -1.05 20.61 3.33
C ALA A 429 -2.39 21.33 3.56
N ILE A 430 -2.33 22.57 4.08
CA ILE A 430 -3.50 23.39 4.41
C ILE A 430 -3.31 24.77 3.78
N GLU A 431 -4.39 25.38 3.30
CA GLU A 431 -4.38 26.78 2.88
C GLU A 431 -4.25 27.74 4.09
N GLU A 432 -3.40 28.75 3.95
CA GLU A 432 -3.11 29.69 5.04
C GLU A 432 -4.31 30.59 5.37
N GLY A 433 -4.56 30.83 6.66
CA GLY A 433 -5.57 31.79 7.13
C GLY A 433 -7.00 31.22 7.27
N LEU A 434 -7.18 29.91 7.15
CA LEU A 434 -8.47 29.26 7.36
C LEU A 434 -8.78 29.02 8.84
N ASN A 435 -10.05 29.17 9.21
CA ASN A 435 -10.53 28.76 10.52
C ASN A 435 -10.83 27.25 10.55
N TYR A 436 -10.76 26.63 11.74
CA TYR A 436 -10.99 25.18 11.90
C TYR A 436 -12.35 24.70 11.38
N TRP A 437 -13.40 25.53 11.44
CA TRP A 437 -14.73 25.17 10.94
C TRP A 437 -14.89 25.32 9.41
N GLU A 438 -13.94 25.96 8.74
CA GLU A 438 -13.89 26.09 7.29
C GLU A 438 -13.08 24.94 6.66
N GLU A 439 -12.39 24.13 7.46
CA GLU A 439 -11.59 23.00 6.97
C GLU A 439 -12.46 21.92 6.31
N ASN A 440 -12.16 21.64 5.04
CA ASN A 440 -12.71 20.57 4.24
C ASN A 440 -11.56 19.67 3.77
N GLU A 441 -11.44 18.51 4.42
CA GLU A 441 -10.30 17.62 4.32
C GLU A 441 -10.49 16.49 3.30
N LYS A 442 -9.47 16.27 2.46
CA LYS A 442 -9.31 15.07 1.64
C LYS A 442 -8.16 14.22 2.19
N GLU A 443 -8.47 13.00 2.58
CA GLU A 443 -7.47 12.02 3.03
C GLU A 443 -7.06 11.10 1.87
N ILE A 444 -5.75 10.96 1.67
CA ILE A 444 -5.13 10.05 0.68
C ILE A 444 -4.23 9.11 1.45
N LYS A 445 -4.48 7.80 1.34
CA LYS A 445 -3.60 6.78 1.90
C LYS A 445 -2.76 6.17 0.78
N ASN A 446 -1.44 6.30 0.89
CA ASN A 446 -0.51 5.71 -0.07
C ASN A 446 0.74 5.16 0.63
N ASP A 447 0.74 3.84 0.81
CA ASP A 447 1.78 3.14 1.55
C ASP A 447 3.09 2.96 0.76
N PHE A 448 3.09 3.28 -0.55
CA PHE A 448 4.31 3.22 -1.37
C PHE A 448 5.23 4.43 -1.18
N LEU A 449 4.73 5.50 -0.54
CA LEU A 449 5.54 6.66 -0.15
C LEU A 449 6.35 6.29 1.09
N GLY A 450 7.66 6.55 1.06
CA GLY A 450 8.57 6.13 2.14
C GLY A 450 9.21 7.28 2.93
N THR A 451 8.95 8.53 2.56
CA THR A 451 9.62 9.71 3.16
C THR A 451 8.66 10.88 3.30
N TYR A 452 8.90 11.72 4.32
CA TYR A 452 8.14 12.96 4.52
C TYR A 452 8.20 13.89 3.31
N GLU A 453 9.38 14.10 2.71
CA GLU A 453 9.53 14.99 1.56
C GLU A 453 8.66 14.56 0.37
N GLN A 454 8.55 13.26 0.11
CA GLN A 454 7.67 12.75 -0.95
C GLN A 454 6.19 12.96 -0.61
N ALA A 455 5.79 12.71 0.63
CA ALA A 455 4.42 12.89 1.09
C ALA A 455 4.00 14.36 1.10
N ASP A 456 4.88 15.27 1.55
CA ASP A 456 4.66 16.72 1.54
C ASP A 456 4.50 17.25 0.10
N ASN A 457 5.40 16.84 -0.80
CA ASN A 457 5.32 17.21 -2.21
C ASN A 457 4.03 16.72 -2.87
N LEU A 458 3.57 15.51 -2.53
CA LEU A 458 2.28 15.00 -3.02
C LEU A 458 1.11 15.79 -2.43
N ALA A 459 1.12 16.05 -1.12
CA ALA A 459 0.06 16.80 -0.44
C ALA A 459 -0.09 18.22 -1.01
N ILE A 460 1.02 18.93 -1.22
CA ILE A 460 1.02 20.27 -1.84
C ILE A 460 0.48 20.20 -3.26
N ARG A 461 0.98 19.26 -4.07
CA ARG A 461 0.54 19.13 -5.48
C ARG A 461 -0.95 18.84 -5.58
N GLU A 462 -1.45 17.94 -4.73
CA GLU A 462 -2.86 17.61 -4.71
C GLU A 462 -3.72 18.76 -4.20
N LEU A 463 -3.25 19.52 -3.20
CA LEU A 463 -3.95 20.72 -2.73
C LEU A 463 -4.08 21.76 -3.85
N VAL A 464 -3.01 22.03 -4.60
CA VAL A 464 -3.04 22.97 -5.74
C VAL A 464 -3.95 22.45 -6.86
N TRP A 465 -3.94 21.13 -7.10
CA TRP A 465 -4.84 20.48 -8.05
C TRP A 465 -6.31 20.64 -7.66
N GLU A 466 -6.68 20.31 -6.42
CA GLU A 466 -8.06 20.40 -5.94
C GLU A 466 -8.54 21.84 -5.83
N LYS A 467 -7.67 22.76 -5.41
CA LYS A 467 -7.96 24.20 -5.43
C LYS A 467 -8.23 24.69 -6.84
N SER A 468 -7.42 24.29 -7.83
CA SER A 468 -7.67 24.66 -9.22
C SER A 468 -8.98 24.05 -9.73
N ASN A 469 -9.22 22.76 -9.44
CA ASN A 469 -10.45 22.04 -9.75
C ASN A 469 -11.71 22.65 -9.11
N SER A 470 -11.57 23.37 -7.99
CA SER A 470 -12.66 24.13 -7.37
C SER A 470 -13.20 25.26 -8.25
N TYR A 471 -12.43 25.73 -9.24
CA TYR A 471 -12.80 26.75 -10.21
C TYR A 471 -13.02 26.16 -11.61
N PRO A 472 -14.11 25.39 -11.82
CA PRO A 472 -14.40 24.80 -13.12
C PRO A 472 -14.61 25.88 -14.17
N ARG A 473 -14.18 25.59 -15.40
CA ARG A 473 -14.31 26.43 -16.58
C ARG A 473 -14.72 25.54 -17.75
N LYS A 474 -15.51 26.08 -18.65
CA LYS A 474 -15.90 25.40 -19.88
C LYS A 474 -15.54 26.28 -21.06
N LEU A 475 -14.84 25.70 -22.02
CA LEU A 475 -14.34 26.39 -23.21
C LEU A 475 -14.90 25.68 -24.44
N ILE A 476 -15.52 26.42 -25.34
CA ILE A 476 -16.07 25.90 -26.59
C ILE A 476 -15.21 26.42 -27.73
N ILE A 477 -14.55 25.52 -28.45
CA ILE A 477 -13.62 25.85 -29.55
C ILE A 477 -13.92 25.05 -30.83
N ASP A 478 -13.36 25.50 -31.94
CA ASP A 478 -13.20 24.66 -33.13
C ASP A 478 -12.37 23.41 -32.79
N ASP A 479 -12.78 22.25 -33.31
CA ASP A 479 -12.10 20.98 -33.02
C ASP A 479 -10.63 20.98 -33.43
N ASP A 480 -9.75 20.86 -32.43
CA ASP A 480 -8.31 20.67 -32.56
C ASP A 480 -7.95 19.25 -32.15
N LEU A 481 -7.56 18.43 -33.14
CA LEU A 481 -7.22 17.01 -32.96
C LEU A 481 -5.92 16.79 -32.17
N ALA A 482 -5.14 17.83 -31.91
CA ALA A 482 -3.90 17.74 -31.14
C ALA A 482 -4.16 17.69 -29.62
N LEU A 483 -5.30 18.24 -29.17
CA LEU A 483 -5.64 18.38 -27.75
C LEU A 483 -6.00 17.02 -27.14
N GLU A 484 -5.41 16.73 -25.99
CA GLU A 484 -5.70 15.55 -25.18
C GLU A 484 -6.15 15.94 -23.76
N ILE A 485 -6.74 14.99 -23.03
CA ILE A 485 -7.04 15.19 -21.61
C ILE A 485 -5.73 15.46 -20.88
N GLY A 486 -5.75 16.45 -20.00
CA GLY A 486 -4.61 16.84 -19.20
C GLY A 486 -3.70 17.85 -19.88
N ASP A 487 -4.00 18.31 -21.10
CA ASP A 487 -3.22 19.39 -21.73
C ASP A 487 -3.54 20.76 -21.11
N ILE A 488 -2.52 21.62 -21.00
CA ILE A 488 -2.64 23.02 -20.58
C ILE A 488 -2.71 23.90 -21.82
N VAL A 489 -3.83 24.59 -21.97
CA VAL A 489 -4.08 25.56 -23.03
C VAL A 489 -3.95 26.97 -22.48
N VAL A 490 -3.23 27.83 -23.19
CA VAL A 490 -3.15 29.27 -22.90
C VAL A 490 -4.11 30.00 -23.82
N LEU A 491 -5.03 30.74 -23.21
CA LEU A 491 -5.95 31.64 -23.89
C LEU A 491 -5.21 32.91 -24.35
N PRO A 492 -5.75 33.68 -25.32
CA PRO A 492 -5.10 34.89 -25.81
C PRO A 492 -4.89 35.99 -24.74
N ASP A 493 -5.66 35.96 -23.64
CA ASP A 493 -5.48 36.84 -22.46
C ASP A 493 -4.35 36.38 -21.52
N GLY A 494 -3.62 35.30 -21.87
CA GLY A 494 -2.55 34.72 -21.07
C GLY A 494 -3.02 33.79 -19.95
N ARG A 495 -4.34 33.56 -19.80
CA ARG A 495 -4.85 32.63 -18.78
C ARG A 495 -4.58 31.19 -19.19
N LYS A 496 -4.15 30.38 -18.22
CA LYS A 496 -3.93 28.95 -18.38
C LYS A 496 -5.18 28.15 -17.98
N PHE A 497 -5.56 27.21 -18.83
CA PHE A 497 -6.71 26.32 -18.67
C PHE A 497 -6.24 24.87 -18.82
N MET A 498 -6.51 24.02 -17.83
CA MET A 498 -6.18 22.59 -17.85
C MET A 498 -7.41 21.82 -18.29
N ILE A 499 -7.28 20.97 -19.32
CA ILE A 499 -8.36 20.13 -19.85
C ILE A 499 -8.54 18.91 -18.93
N THR A 500 -9.74 18.69 -18.43
CA THR A 500 -10.11 17.48 -17.67
C THR A 500 -11.11 16.60 -18.41
N GLY A 501 -11.91 17.19 -19.30
CA GLY A 501 -12.92 16.49 -20.10
C GLY A 501 -13.06 17.10 -21.48
N MET A 502 -13.49 16.28 -22.43
CA MET A 502 -13.74 16.70 -23.81
C MET A 502 -15.02 16.06 -24.33
N SER A 503 -15.79 16.82 -25.10
CA SER A 503 -16.97 16.31 -25.78
C SER A 503 -17.23 17.04 -27.09
N LYS A 504 -17.71 16.32 -28.11
CA LYS A 504 -18.15 16.93 -29.37
C LYS A 504 -19.25 16.10 -30.03
N ASN A 505 -20.02 16.77 -30.88
CA ASN A 505 -20.95 16.11 -31.79
C ASN A 505 -20.40 16.21 -33.20
N ILE A 506 -20.39 15.09 -33.93
CA ILE A 506 -19.76 14.98 -35.24
C ILE A 506 -20.85 14.82 -36.30
N ARG A 507 -20.79 15.65 -37.34
CA ARG A 507 -21.68 15.63 -38.50
C ARG A 507 -20.85 15.70 -39.78
N ARG A 508 -21.35 15.10 -40.87
CA ARG A 508 -20.64 15.13 -42.16
C ARG A 508 -20.62 16.55 -42.73
N GLY A 509 -19.44 17.01 -43.13
CA GLY A 509 -19.24 18.30 -43.79
C GLY A 509 -19.29 19.52 -42.88
N GLU A 510 -19.48 19.34 -41.57
CA GLU A 510 -19.50 20.41 -40.57
C GLU A 510 -18.28 20.29 -39.65
N VAL A 511 -17.58 21.40 -39.40
CA VAL A 511 -16.45 21.39 -38.46
C VAL A 511 -17.03 21.14 -37.07
N PRO A 512 -16.66 20.03 -36.40
CA PRO A 512 -17.22 19.74 -35.11
C PRO A 512 -16.77 20.81 -34.11
N ILE A 513 -17.68 21.19 -33.23
CA ILE A 513 -17.40 22.10 -32.12
C ILE A 513 -16.99 21.25 -30.92
N LEU A 514 -15.79 21.51 -30.40
CA LEU A 514 -15.21 20.81 -29.26
C LEU A 514 -15.52 21.59 -27.98
N ALA A 515 -16.27 20.96 -27.09
CA ALA A 515 -16.49 21.45 -25.74
C ALA A 515 -15.44 20.84 -24.80
N LEU A 516 -14.62 21.71 -24.23
CA LEU A 516 -13.58 21.38 -23.27
C LEU A 516 -14.09 21.73 -21.86
N ASP A 517 -14.11 20.71 -21.01
CA ASP A 517 -14.36 20.88 -19.58
C ASP A 517 -13.00 20.85 -18.87
N GLY A 518 -12.83 21.73 -17.88
CA GLY A 518 -11.55 21.90 -17.22
C GLY A 518 -11.62 22.90 -16.09
N PHE A 519 -10.47 23.44 -15.74
CA PHE A 519 -10.38 24.48 -14.72
C PHE A 519 -9.25 25.46 -15.00
N LYS A 520 -9.35 26.63 -14.37
CA LYS A 520 -8.29 27.63 -14.43
C LYS A 520 -7.09 27.13 -13.63
N VAL A 521 -5.92 27.15 -14.23
CA VAL A 521 -4.67 26.86 -13.52
C VAL A 521 -4.35 28.02 -12.59
N MET A 522 -4.34 27.75 -11.28
CA MET A 522 -3.90 28.71 -10.27
C MET A 522 -2.39 28.57 -10.13
N THR A 523 -1.66 29.67 -10.33
CA THR A 523 -0.24 29.73 -9.94
C THR A 523 -0.19 29.84 -8.43
N ALA A 524 0.56 28.96 -7.78
CA ALA A 524 0.85 29.00 -6.35
C ALA A 524 1.51 30.31 -5.95
#